data_AF-A0A087GT47-F1
#
_entry.id   AF-A0A087GT47-F1
#
_cell.length_a   1.000
_cell.length_b   1.000
_cell.length_c   1.000
_cell.angle_alpha   90.00
_cell.angle_beta   90.00
_cell.angle_gamma   90.00
#
_symmetry.space_group_name_H-M   'P 1'
#
loop_
_entity.id
_entity.type
_entity.pdbx_description
1 polymer ?
#
loop_
_entity_poly.entity_id
_entity_poly.type
_entity_poly.pdbx_seq_one_letter_code
_entity_poly.pdbx_strand_id
1 'polypeptide(L)'
;MASSSSSSHVKRFHVFSSFHGPDVRSGFLSHLHNHFATKGITTFNDQKMERGHTIGHELIQAIRESRVSIVVLSKNYASSSWCLDELVEILKCKEDQDQTVMTVFYKVDPSDIKKQRRDFGSVFENTCQGKTEKVKQRWSRALAYVATIAGEHSLNWVNEAEMIQKIAIDVTKKLNLTPSRDFEGMVGMETHLRKVNTLLCIESDEVKMIGIWGPAGIDDLEQLEVLAKEPSWFGPGSRIIVTTKHKKILNAHGIKDIYHVDFPSIEEALEILCLSAIEILCLSIGWF
;
A
#
# COMPACT_ATOMS: atom_id res chain seq x y z
N MET A 1 -25.97 -31.84 -13.36
CA MET A 1 -24.76 -31.37 -12.65
C MET A 1 -24.77 -29.86 -12.71
N ALA A 2 -25.03 -29.20 -11.59
CA ALA A 2 -25.04 -27.74 -11.54
C ALA A 2 -23.59 -27.26 -11.43
N SER A 3 -23.11 -26.58 -12.47
CA SER A 3 -21.84 -25.86 -12.44
C SER A 3 -21.91 -24.80 -11.34
N SER A 4 -21.06 -24.94 -10.33
CA SER A 4 -20.84 -23.91 -9.32
C SER A 4 -20.25 -22.68 -10.00
N SER A 5 -21.03 -21.60 -10.10
CA SER A 5 -20.50 -20.29 -10.45
C SER A 5 -19.54 -19.87 -9.33
N SER A 6 -18.26 -19.75 -9.65
CA SER A 6 -17.30 -19.09 -8.78
C SER A 6 -17.70 -17.62 -8.72
N SER A 7 -18.44 -17.23 -7.67
CA SER A 7 -18.58 -15.83 -7.30
C SER A 7 -17.17 -15.30 -7.08
N SER A 8 -16.65 -14.53 -8.03
CA SER A 8 -15.44 -13.74 -7.84
C SER A 8 -15.79 -12.71 -6.75
N HIS A 9 -15.53 -13.05 -5.50
CA HIS A 9 -15.76 -12.15 -4.38
C HIS A 9 -14.87 -10.94 -4.63
N VAL A 10 -15.47 -9.80 -4.99
CA VAL A 10 -14.75 -8.55 -5.17
C VAL A 10 -14.11 -8.22 -3.83
N LYS A 11 -12.78 -8.35 -3.74
CA LYS A 11 -12.04 -8.02 -2.53
C LYS A 11 -12.04 -6.50 -2.37
N ARG A 12 -12.93 -6.01 -1.51
CA ARG A 12 -13.19 -4.58 -1.29
C ARG A 12 -12.02 -3.88 -0.60
N PHE A 13 -11.25 -4.59 0.20
CA PHE A 13 -10.16 -4.02 0.99
C PHE A 13 -8.81 -4.66 0.64
N HIS A 14 -7.77 -3.84 0.59
CA HIS A 14 -6.41 -4.36 0.51
C HIS A 14 -5.99 -5.03 1.82
N VAL A 15 -6.26 -4.36 2.95
CA VAL A 15 -5.82 -4.83 4.28
C VAL A 15 -6.96 -4.81 5.30
N PHE A 16 -7.09 -5.92 6.04
CA PHE A 16 -7.77 -5.95 7.34
C PHE A 16 -6.71 -5.95 8.45
N SER A 17 -6.91 -5.16 9.51
CA SER A 17 -6.05 -5.19 10.70
C SER A 17 -6.84 -5.65 11.91
N SER A 18 -6.42 -6.75 12.55
CA SER A 18 -6.95 -7.21 13.84
C SER A 18 -6.00 -6.79 14.96
N PHE A 19 -6.54 -6.17 16.01
CA PHE A 19 -5.74 -5.53 17.05
C PHE A 19 -6.54 -5.29 18.33
N HIS A 20 -5.82 -5.09 19.44
CA HIS A 20 -6.43 -4.59 20.67
C HIS A 20 -6.53 -3.06 20.65
N GLY A 21 -7.76 -2.54 20.56
CA GLY A 21 -8.02 -1.10 20.45
C GLY A 21 -7.26 -0.24 21.47
N PRO A 22 -7.45 -0.47 22.79
CA PRO A 22 -6.76 0.29 23.83
C PRO A 22 -5.23 0.30 23.75
N ASP A 23 -4.60 -0.75 23.20
CA ASP A 23 -3.13 -0.85 23.19
C ASP A 23 -2.51 -0.09 22.01
N VAL A 24 -3.13 -0.12 20.83
CA VAL A 24 -2.45 0.32 19.58
C VAL A 24 -3.23 1.30 18.72
N ARG A 25 -4.54 1.52 18.95
CA ARG A 25 -5.41 2.25 18.02
C ARG A 25 -4.95 3.69 17.76
N SER A 26 -4.63 4.44 18.80
CA SER A 26 -4.23 5.86 18.69
C SER A 26 -2.75 6.03 18.34
N GLY A 27 -1.90 5.06 18.69
CA GLY A 27 -0.46 5.08 18.43
C GLY A 27 -0.10 4.33 17.14
N PHE A 28 0.62 3.21 17.28
CA PHE A 28 1.15 2.43 16.18
C PHE A 28 0.18 2.22 14.99
N LEU A 29 -1.07 1.84 15.28
CA LEU A 29 -2.03 1.52 14.21
C LEU A 29 -2.47 2.77 13.43
N SER A 30 -2.64 3.92 14.08
CA SER A 30 -3.03 5.16 13.41
C SER A 30 -1.96 5.59 12.40
N HIS A 31 -0.68 5.48 12.78
CA HIS A 31 0.45 5.75 11.90
C HIS A 31 0.55 4.74 10.75
N LEU A 32 0.33 3.45 11.02
CA LEU A 32 0.31 2.41 9.99
C LEU A 32 -0.79 2.66 8.96
N HIS A 33 -2.02 2.93 9.40
CA HIS A 33 -3.15 3.23 8.52
C HIS A 33 -2.94 4.51 7.71
N ASN A 34 -2.40 5.56 8.34
CA ASN A 34 -2.07 6.79 7.63
C ASN A 34 -1.00 6.52 6.55
N HIS A 35 0.05 5.77 6.85
CA HIS A 35 1.08 5.42 5.88
C HIS A 35 0.51 4.58 4.73
N PHE A 36 -0.37 3.61 5.01
CA PHE A 36 -1.09 2.86 3.98
C PHE A 36 -1.92 3.77 3.07
N ALA A 37 -2.64 4.75 3.63
CA ALA A 37 -3.39 5.71 2.84
C ALA A 37 -2.49 6.51 1.88
N THR A 38 -1.30 6.95 2.33
CA THR A 38 -0.32 7.63 1.45
C THR A 38 0.23 6.75 0.32
N LYS A 39 0.06 5.42 0.41
CA LYS A 39 0.50 4.42 -0.57
C LYS A 39 -0.67 3.85 -1.39
N GLY A 40 -1.88 4.39 -1.27
CA GLY A 40 -3.06 3.88 -1.96
C GLY A 40 -3.53 2.50 -1.47
N ILE A 41 -3.12 2.09 -0.27
CA ILE A 41 -3.54 0.83 0.34
C ILE A 41 -4.83 1.08 1.12
N THR A 42 -5.95 0.50 0.67
CA THR A 42 -7.26 0.64 1.32
C THR A 42 -7.37 -0.32 2.51
N THR A 43 -7.72 0.23 3.67
CA THR A 43 -7.93 -0.56 4.90
C THR A 43 -9.38 -0.50 5.35
N PHE A 44 -9.83 -1.56 6.02
CA PHE A 44 -11.09 -1.51 6.76
C PHE A 44 -10.95 -0.61 7.99
N ASN A 45 -11.86 0.36 8.16
CA ASN A 45 -11.86 1.29 9.29
C ASN A 45 -12.96 0.91 10.29
N ASP A 46 -12.55 0.42 11.47
CA ASP A 46 -13.44 -0.03 12.55
C ASP A 46 -13.96 1.12 13.43
N GLN A 47 -13.51 2.37 13.22
CA GLN A 47 -13.82 3.50 14.10
C GLN A 47 -15.31 3.86 14.17
N LYS A 48 -16.09 3.49 13.15
CA LYS A 48 -17.52 3.81 13.06
C LYS A 48 -18.44 2.69 13.54
N MET A 49 -17.89 1.56 13.97
CA MET A 49 -18.71 0.41 14.39
C MET A 49 -19.14 0.53 15.86
N GLU A 50 -20.43 0.34 16.11
CA GLU A 50 -20.97 0.21 17.46
C GLU A 50 -20.44 -1.08 18.11
N ARG A 51 -19.89 -0.96 19.32
CA ARG A 51 -19.30 -2.09 20.05
C ARG A 51 -20.41 -3.00 20.61
N GLY A 52 -20.57 -4.18 20.01
CA GLY A 52 -21.44 -5.26 20.50
C GLY A 52 -20.67 -6.43 21.13
N HIS A 53 -21.39 -7.42 21.68
CA HIS A 53 -20.82 -8.62 22.33
C HIS A 53 -20.34 -9.72 21.35
N THR A 54 -20.79 -9.68 20.09
CA THR A 54 -20.45 -10.63 19.03
C THR A 54 -19.82 -9.92 17.85
N ILE A 55 -18.99 -10.61 17.06
CA ILE A 55 -18.53 -10.08 15.77
C ILE A 55 -19.74 -9.77 14.91
N GLY A 56 -19.90 -8.50 14.56
CA GLY A 56 -20.93 -8.06 13.62
C GLY A 56 -20.69 -8.69 12.25
N HIS A 57 -21.76 -9.02 11.52
CA HIS A 57 -21.68 -9.57 10.16
C HIS A 57 -20.75 -8.75 9.25
N GLU A 58 -20.77 -7.42 9.40
CA GLU A 58 -19.90 -6.49 8.67
C GLU A 58 -18.40 -6.76 8.88
N LEU A 59 -17.99 -7.13 10.09
CA LEU A 59 -16.58 -7.34 10.40
C LEU A 59 -16.08 -8.70 9.89
N ILE A 60 -16.92 -9.74 9.95
CA ILE A 60 -16.65 -11.03 9.28
C ILE A 60 -16.52 -10.81 7.78
N GLN A 61 -17.41 -10.02 7.19
CA GLN A 61 -17.38 -9.70 5.78
C GLN A 61 -16.13 -8.90 5.41
N ALA A 62 -15.73 -7.92 6.22
CA ALA A 62 -14.49 -7.18 6.02
C ALA A 62 -13.24 -8.08 6.05
N ILE A 63 -13.20 -9.06 6.97
CA ILE A 63 -12.12 -10.06 6.99
C ILE A 63 -12.10 -10.85 5.68
N ARG A 64 -13.24 -11.39 5.25
CA ARG A 64 -13.35 -12.20 4.02
C ARG A 64 -13.06 -11.41 2.74
N GLU A 65 -13.47 -10.14 2.69
CA GLU A 65 -13.28 -9.24 1.55
C GLU A 65 -11.89 -8.57 1.53
N SER A 66 -11.00 -8.95 2.45
CA SER A 66 -9.63 -8.42 2.50
C SER A 66 -8.64 -9.33 1.78
N ARG A 67 -7.62 -8.73 1.17
CA ARG A 67 -6.55 -9.47 0.49
C ARG A 67 -5.46 -9.93 1.46
N VAL A 68 -5.12 -9.06 2.41
CA VAL A 68 -4.13 -9.29 3.46
C VAL A 68 -4.77 -9.03 4.82
N SER A 69 -4.51 -9.90 5.79
CA SER A 69 -4.85 -9.66 7.20
C SER A 69 -3.58 -9.44 8.01
N ILE A 70 -3.50 -8.33 8.73
CA ILE A 70 -2.41 -8.02 9.67
C ILE A 70 -2.94 -8.25 11.08
N VAL A 71 -2.31 -9.15 11.83
CA VAL A 71 -2.63 -9.39 13.23
C VAL A 71 -1.60 -8.70 14.11
N VAL A 72 -2.01 -7.62 14.78
CA VAL A 72 -1.17 -6.85 15.70
C VAL A 72 -1.36 -7.40 17.11
N LEU A 73 -0.47 -8.30 17.50
CA LEU A 73 -0.48 -8.97 18.79
C LEU A 73 0.19 -8.07 19.83
N SER A 74 -0.59 -7.60 20.79
CA SER A 74 -0.14 -6.77 21.92
C SER A 74 -0.35 -7.50 23.26
N LYS A 75 0.14 -6.92 24.36
CA LYS A 75 0.04 -7.49 25.71
C LYS A 75 -1.41 -7.85 26.09
N ASN A 76 -2.38 -7.00 25.74
CA ASN A 76 -3.79 -7.20 26.12
C ASN A 76 -4.66 -7.73 24.98
N TYR A 77 -4.08 -8.22 23.87
CA TYR A 77 -4.85 -8.75 22.74
C TYR A 77 -5.87 -9.81 23.16
N ALA A 78 -5.46 -10.75 24.01
CA ALA A 78 -6.32 -11.82 24.50
C ALA A 78 -7.36 -11.37 25.53
N SER A 79 -7.39 -10.10 25.95
CA SER A 79 -8.42 -9.57 26.87
C SER A 79 -9.78 -9.37 26.18
N SER A 80 -9.79 -9.34 24.85
CA SER A 80 -10.98 -9.12 24.05
C SER A 80 -11.40 -10.41 23.35
N SER A 81 -12.57 -10.94 23.69
CA SER A 81 -13.15 -12.06 22.94
C SER A 81 -13.36 -11.70 21.46
N TRP A 82 -13.58 -10.42 21.16
CA TRP A 82 -13.67 -9.91 19.80
C TRP A 82 -12.37 -10.15 19.02
N CYS A 83 -11.21 -9.75 19.57
CA CYS A 83 -9.91 -9.97 18.94
C CYS A 83 -9.60 -11.47 18.74
N LEU A 84 -10.04 -12.31 19.68
CA LEU A 84 -9.87 -13.76 19.59
C LEU A 84 -10.78 -14.41 18.54
N ASP A 85 -12.02 -13.94 18.44
CA ASP A 85 -12.96 -14.40 17.42
C ASP A 85 -12.54 -13.93 16.01
N GLU A 86 -11.98 -12.72 15.90
CA GLU A 86 -11.42 -12.17 14.65
C GLU A 86 -10.25 -13.02 14.17
N LEU A 87 -9.34 -13.34 15.09
CA LEU A 87 -8.19 -14.18 14.80
C LEU A 87 -8.64 -15.54 14.26
N VAL A 88 -9.66 -16.15 14.85
CA VAL A 88 -10.19 -17.43 14.38
C VAL A 88 -10.74 -17.30 12.95
N GLU A 89 -11.49 -16.25 12.64
CA GLU A 89 -12.03 -16.05 11.29
C GLU A 89 -10.93 -15.75 10.27
N ILE A 90 -9.90 -14.98 10.63
CA ILE A 90 -8.72 -14.71 9.79
C ILE A 90 -8.00 -16.02 9.44
N LEU A 91 -7.75 -16.87 10.44
CA LEU A 91 -7.07 -18.14 10.21
C LEU A 91 -7.91 -19.11 9.38
N LYS A 92 -9.24 -19.06 9.53
CA LYS A 92 -10.15 -19.78 8.64
C LYS A 92 -10.06 -19.27 7.20
N CYS A 93 -10.06 -17.95 6.98
CA CYS A 93 -9.92 -17.37 5.65
C CYS A 93 -8.55 -17.67 5.03
N LYS A 94 -7.50 -17.77 5.84
CA LYS A 94 -6.18 -18.23 5.41
C LYS A 94 -6.23 -19.66 4.86
N GLU A 95 -6.91 -20.57 5.56
CA GLU A 95 -7.02 -21.98 5.17
C GLU A 95 -7.95 -22.17 3.96
N ASP A 96 -9.12 -21.54 3.98
CA ASP A 96 -10.19 -21.74 2.98
C ASP A 96 -9.96 -20.94 1.68
N GLN A 97 -9.28 -19.80 1.74
CA GLN A 97 -9.20 -18.82 0.62
C GLN A 97 -7.79 -18.36 0.29
N ASP A 98 -6.76 -19.01 0.85
CA ASP A 98 -5.34 -18.63 0.73
C ASP A 98 -5.09 -17.15 1.04
N GLN A 99 -5.85 -16.61 2.00
CA GLN A 99 -5.67 -15.22 2.43
C GLN A 99 -4.29 -15.03 3.04
N THR A 100 -3.57 -13.98 2.63
CA THR A 100 -2.27 -13.67 3.22
C THR A 100 -2.44 -13.16 4.64
N VAL A 101 -1.73 -13.75 5.59
CA VAL A 101 -1.71 -13.31 6.99
C VAL A 101 -0.30 -12.87 7.36
N MET A 102 -0.18 -11.66 7.89
CA MET A 102 1.04 -11.08 8.44
C MET A 102 0.87 -10.85 9.94
N THR A 103 1.94 -11.02 10.71
CA THR A 103 1.93 -10.83 12.15
C THR A 103 2.84 -9.68 12.56
N VAL A 104 2.40 -8.90 13.54
CA VAL A 104 3.20 -7.88 14.21
C VAL A 104 3.13 -8.16 15.71
N PHE A 105 4.26 -8.52 16.28
CA PHE A 105 4.41 -8.75 17.72
C PHE A 105 4.81 -7.43 18.38
N TYR A 106 3.80 -6.69 18.83
CA TYR A 106 3.94 -5.35 19.38
C TYR A 106 4.19 -5.39 20.89
N LYS A 107 5.45 -5.17 21.27
CA LYS A 107 5.93 -5.15 22.67
C LYS A 107 5.55 -6.43 23.44
N VAL A 108 5.59 -7.57 22.75
CA VAL A 108 5.25 -8.89 23.29
C VAL A 108 6.17 -9.96 22.72
N ASP A 109 6.45 -10.99 23.51
CA ASP A 109 7.22 -12.16 23.09
C ASP A 109 6.27 -13.19 22.43
N PRO A 110 6.54 -13.62 21.18
CA PRO A 110 5.75 -14.65 20.49
C PRO A 110 5.62 -15.96 21.26
N SER A 111 6.62 -16.33 22.05
CA SER A 111 6.60 -17.54 22.86
C SER A 111 5.56 -17.48 23.98
N ASP A 112 5.29 -16.28 24.51
CA ASP A 112 4.27 -16.05 25.53
C ASP A 112 2.87 -16.14 24.94
N ILE A 113 2.70 -15.71 23.68
CA ILE A 113 1.47 -15.89 22.90
C ILE A 113 1.27 -17.36 22.54
N LYS A 114 2.30 -18.02 22.01
CA LYS A 114 2.24 -19.42 21.55
C LYS A 114 1.86 -20.39 22.66
N LYS A 115 2.39 -20.16 23.86
CA LYS A 115 2.18 -21.02 25.05
C LYS A 115 1.11 -20.48 25.98
N GLN A 116 0.50 -19.32 25.67
CA GLN A 116 -0.44 -18.59 26.52
C GLN A 116 0.04 -18.52 27.99
N ARG A 117 1.24 -17.98 28.21
CA ARG A 117 1.91 -17.93 29.53
C ARG A 117 2.21 -16.50 29.98
N ARG A 118 2.66 -16.36 31.24
CA ARG A 118 2.96 -15.07 31.89
C ARG A 118 1.75 -14.12 31.81
N ASP A 119 2.00 -12.81 31.78
CA ASP A 119 0.96 -11.78 31.71
C ASP A 119 -0.06 -12.01 30.59
N PHE A 120 0.40 -12.42 29.39
CA PHE A 120 -0.50 -12.71 28.28
C PHE A 120 -1.42 -13.90 28.58
N GLY A 121 -0.87 -14.95 29.20
CA GLY A 121 -1.61 -16.11 29.65
C GLY A 121 -2.66 -15.79 30.72
N SER A 122 -2.30 -14.99 31.72
CA SER A 122 -3.24 -14.55 32.76
C SER A 122 -4.40 -13.74 32.17
N VAL A 123 -4.12 -12.86 31.22
CA VAL A 123 -5.15 -12.10 30.48
C VAL A 123 -6.08 -13.05 29.70
N PHE A 124 -5.51 -14.02 28.99
CA PHE A 124 -6.28 -15.02 28.24
C PHE A 124 -7.16 -15.89 29.14
N GLU A 125 -6.64 -16.34 30.28
CA GLU A 125 -7.36 -17.16 31.24
C GLU A 125 -8.58 -16.43 31.83
N ASN A 126 -8.42 -15.14 32.16
CA ASN A 126 -9.53 -14.29 32.60
C ASN A 126 -10.61 -14.19 31.52
N THR A 127 -10.26 -13.97 30.26
CA THR A 127 -11.23 -13.93 29.13
C THR A 127 -11.94 -15.27 28.93
N CYS A 128 -11.30 -16.38 29.31
CA CYS A 128 -11.87 -17.72 29.22
C CYS A 128 -12.85 -18.06 30.35
N GLN A 129 -12.94 -17.25 31.42
CA GLN A 129 -13.90 -17.46 32.49
C GLN A 129 -15.34 -17.45 31.94
N GLY A 130 -16.14 -18.44 32.32
CA GLY A 130 -17.52 -18.60 31.82
C GLY A 130 -17.65 -19.06 30.35
N LYS A 131 -16.55 -19.33 29.63
CA LYS A 131 -16.60 -19.87 28.26
C LYS A 131 -16.59 -21.39 28.25
N THR A 132 -17.20 -21.99 27.22
CA THR A 132 -17.19 -23.45 27.02
C THR A 132 -15.80 -23.93 26.60
N GLU A 133 -15.48 -25.19 26.91
CA GLU A 133 -14.18 -25.79 26.59
C GLU A 133 -13.86 -25.74 25.09
N LYS A 134 -14.89 -25.92 24.25
CA LYS A 134 -14.77 -25.80 22.78
C LYS A 134 -14.30 -24.41 22.35
N VAL A 135 -14.80 -23.35 22.97
CA VAL A 135 -14.39 -21.96 22.67
C VAL A 135 -12.96 -21.71 23.12
N LYS A 136 -12.59 -22.15 24.33
CA LYS A 136 -11.23 -22.02 24.87
C LYS A 136 -10.21 -22.70 23.97
N GLN A 137 -10.47 -23.95 23.57
CA GLN A 137 -9.59 -24.71 22.69
C GLN A 137 -9.45 -24.06 21.31
N ARG A 138 -10.55 -23.52 20.76
CA ARG A 138 -10.53 -22.82 19.47
C ARG A 138 -9.63 -21.58 19.53
N TRP A 139 -9.75 -20.75 20.56
CA TRP A 139 -8.91 -19.57 20.74
C TRP A 139 -7.46 -19.93 21.04
N SER A 140 -7.19 -20.91 21.91
CA SER A 140 -5.83 -21.35 22.24
C SER A 140 -5.10 -21.87 21.01
N ARG A 141 -5.75 -22.69 20.17
CA ARG A 141 -5.16 -23.18 18.90
C ARG A 141 -4.87 -22.04 17.93
N ALA A 142 -5.78 -21.07 17.80
CA ALA A 142 -5.58 -19.92 16.94
C ALA A 142 -4.38 -19.07 17.37
N LEU A 143 -4.25 -18.79 18.68
CA LEU A 143 -3.10 -18.09 19.26
C LEU A 143 -1.79 -18.87 19.08
N ALA A 144 -1.81 -20.18 19.31
CA ALA A 144 -0.66 -21.04 19.12
C ALA A 144 -0.19 -21.05 17.66
N TYR A 145 -1.13 -21.10 16.70
CA TYR A 145 -0.82 -21.11 15.28
C TYR A 145 -0.33 -19.75 14.79
N VAL A 146 -1.01 -18.65 15.11
CA VAL A 146 -0.61 -17.31 14.63
C VAL A 146 0.78 -16.93 15.13
N ALA A 147 1.18 -17.36 16.32
CA ALA A 147 2.52 -17.14 16.85
C ALA A 147 3.64 -17.92 16.13
N THR A 148 3.29 -18.86 15.25
CA THR A 148 4.25 -19.55 14.37
C THR A 148 4.44 -18.86 13.02
N ILE A 149 3.55 -17.94 12.65
CA ILE A 149 3.67 -17.16 11.43
C ILE A 149 4.79 -16.14 11.64
N ALA A 150 5.81 -16.21 10.78
CA ALA A 150 6.90 -15.23 10.77
C ALA A 150 6.35 -13.82 10.52
N GLY A 151 6.82 -12.86 11.29
CA GLY A 151 6.37 -11.48 11.22
C GLY A 151 7.33 -10.52 11.91
N GLU A 152 6.88 -9.29 12.07
CA GLU A 152 7.70 -8.21 12.61
C GLU A 152 7.62 -8.17 14.14
N HIS A 153 8.77 -8.03 14.81
CA HIS A 153 8.85 -7.89 16.25
C HIS A 153 9.25 -6.45 16.58
N SER A 154 8.38 -5.70 17.26
CA SER A 154 8.63 -4.28 17.50
C SER A 154 9.90 -4.02 18.32
N LEU A 155 10.35 -5.00 19.12
CA LEU A 155 11.57 -4.91 19.92
C LEU A 155 12.86 -5.03 19.08
N ASN A 156 12.77 -5.52 17.84
CA ASN A 156 13.92 -5.65 16.94
C ASN A 156 14.17 -4.38 16.12
N TRP A 157 13.29 -3.38 16.22
CA TRP A 157 13.36 -2.14 15.45
C TRP A 157 13.82 -0.98 16.34
N VAL A 158 14.66 -0.11 15.80
CA VAL A 158 15.16 1.09 16.49
C VAL A 158 14.03 2.11 16.68
N ASN A 159 13.15 2.24 15.69
CA ASN A 159 11.98 3.10 15.73
C ASN A 159 10.78 2.48 15.00
N GLU A 160 9.57 2.89 15.37
CA GLU A 160 8.32 2.35 14.79
C GLU A 160 8.10 2.81 13.34
N ALA A 161 8.68 3.94 12.93
CA ALA A 161 8.49 4.48 11.59
C ALA A 161 9.14 3.58 10.51
N GLU A 162 10.35 3.10 10.75
CA GLU A 162 11.04 2.14 9.88
C GLU A 162 10.29 0.80 9.81
N MET A 163 9.77 0.33 10.95
CA MET A 163 8.95 -0.87 10.99
C MET A 163 7.66 -0.70 10.16
N ILE A 164 6.98 0.45 10.28
CA ILE A 164 5.77 0.77 9.48
C ILE A 164 6.12 0.80 7.98
N GLN A 165 7.23 1.44 7.62
CA GLN A 165 7.70 1.49 6.23
C GLN A 165 7.96 0.07 5.70
N LYS A 166 8.62 -0.78 6.49
CA LYS A 166 8.87 -2.18 6.13
C LYS A 166 7.56 -2.97 5.94
N ILE A 167 6.61 -2.84 6.86
CA ILE A 167 5.30 -3.48 6.76
C ILE A 167 4.58 -3.04 5.48
N ALA A 168 4.61 -1.75 5.15
CA ALA A 168 3.99 -1.24 3.93
C ALA A 168 4.63 -1.80 2.66
N ILE A 169 5.96 -1.87 2.60
CA ILE A 169 6.67 -2.48 1.48
C ILE A 169 6.26 -3.95 1.30
N ASP A 170 6.19 -4.71 2.39
CA ASP A 170 5.80 -6.12 2.35
C ASP A 170 4.36 -6.30 1.90
N VAL A 171 3.43 -5.48 2.41
CA VAL A 171 2.03 -5.48 1.99
C VAL A 171 1.92 -5.17 0.49
N THR A 172 2.60 -4.13 -0.01
CA THR A 172 2.61 -3.80 -1.44
C THR A 172 3.08 -4.98 -2.29
N LYS A 173 4.15 -5.65 -1.87
CA LYS A 173 4.67 -6.86 -2.55
C LYS A 173 3.64 -8.00 -2.54
N LYS A 174 2.99 -8.26 -1.40
CA LYS A 174 1.96 -9.31 -1.27
C LYS A 174 0.70 -9.03 -2.07
N LEU A 175 0.36 -7.75 -2.21
CA LEU A 175 -0.77 -7.33 -3.03
C LEU A 175 -0.45 -7.36 -4.53
N ASN A 176 0.78 -7.68 -4.95
CA ASN A 176 1.22 -7.57 -6.34
C ASN A 176 0.72 -6.26 -6.95
N LEU A 177 0.84 -5.15 -6.22
CA LEU A 177 0.53 -3.83 -6.78
C LEU A 177 1.63 -3.55 -7.79
N THR A 178 1.44 -4.03 -9.01
CA THR A 178 2.29 -3.75 -10.16
C THR A 178 2.30 -2.23 -10.37
N PRO A 179 3.43 -1.63 -10.78
CA PRO A 179 3.40 -0.30 -11.38
C PRO A 179 2.27 -0.24 -12.43
N SER A 180 1.63 0.92 -12.57
CA SER A 180 0.47 1.05 -13.45
C SER A 180 0.73 0.44 -14.83
N ARG A 181 -0.24 -0.32 -15.36
CA ARG A 181 -0.18 -0.83 -16.74
C ARG A 181 -0.42 0.27 -17.77
N ASP A 182 -0.75 1.50 -17.34
CA ASP A 182 -0.91 2.67 -18.21
C ASP A 182 0.35 2.96 -19.04
N PHE A 183 1.50 2.43 -18.62
CA PHE A 183 2.77 2.57 -19.33
C PHE A 183 3.05 1.43 -20.33
N GLU A 184 2.27 0.34 -20.36
CA GLU A 184 2.48 -0.80 -21.28
C GLU A 184 2.27 -0.42 -22.76
N GLY A 185 1.52 0.64 -23.04
CA GLY A 185 1.32 1.17 -24.40
C GLY A 185 2.28 2.29 -24.80
N MET A 186 3.22 2.68 -23.93
CA MET A 186 4.16 3.76 -24.24
C MET A 186 5.37 3.25 -25.04
N VAL A 187 5.46 3.66 -26.31
CA VAL A 187 6.57 3.33 -27.21
C VAL A 187 7.66 4.40 -27.15
N GLY A 188 8.94 4.00 -27.24
CA GLY A 188 10.09 4.93 -27.36
C GLY A 188 10.47 5.71 -26.09
N MET A 189 9.65 5.65 -25.03
CA MET A 189 9.83 6.43 -23.80
C MET A 189 11.07 6.05 -22.98
N GLU A 190 11.62 4.84 -23.13
CA GLU A 190 12.79 4.40 -22.37
C GLU A 190 14.00 5.32 -22.62
N THR A 191 14.23 5.70 -23.88
CA THR A 191 15.33 6.58 -24.27
C THR A 191 15.16 7.99 -23.70
N HIS A 192 13.93 8.52 -23.74
CA HIS A 192 13.59 9.82 -23.16
C HIS A 192 13.79 9.81 -21.63
N LEU A 193 13.27 8.78 -20.95
CA LEU A 193 13.42 8.61 -19.51
C LEU A 193 14.87 8.49 -19.08
N ARG A 194 15.71 7.76 -19.82
CA ARG A 194 17.14 7.63 -19.53
C ARG A 194 17.84 9.00 -19.58
N LYS A 195 17.54 9.80 -20.60
CA LYS A 195 18.10 11.16 -20.75
C LYS A 195 17.60 12.11 -19.65
N VAL A 196 16.31 12.09 -19.33
CA VAL A 196 15.77 12.91 -18.24
C VAL A 196 16.36 12.49 -16.89
N ASN A 197 16.53 11.19 -16.64
CA ASN A 197 17.10 10.70 -15.39
C ASN A 197 18.57 11.14 -15.20
N THR A 198 19.34 11.20 -16.28
CA THR A 198 20.71 11.76 -16.22
C THR A 198 20.74 13.24 -15.86
N LEU A 199 19.75 14.02 -16.31
CA LEU A 199 19.65 15.45 -15.99
C LEU A 199 19.17 15.68 -14.55
N LEU A 200 18.28 14.82 -14.06
CA LEU A 200 17.78 14.88 -12.69
C LEU A 200 18.90 14.79 -11.67
N CYS A 201 19.90 13.92 -11.84
CA CYS A 201 21.04 13.81 -10.91
C CYS A 201 20.56 13.72 -9.44
N ILE A 202 19.70 12.75 -9.14
CA ILE A 202 18.93 12.65 -7.89
C ILE A 202 19.84 12.56 -6.64
N GLU A 203 21.09 12.15 -6.80
CA GLU A 203 22.09 12.01 -5.73
C GLU A 203 22.68 13.35 -5.24
N SER A 204 22.38 14.47 -5.90
CA SER A 204 22.85 15.81 -5.50
C SER A 204 21.83 16.57 -4.65
N ASP A 205 22.29 17.29 -3.63
CA ASP A 205 21.43 18.18 -2.83
C ASP A 205 21.23 19.57 -3.48
N GLU A 206 21.79 19.82 -4.66
CA GLU A 206 21.55 21.05 -5.40
C GLU A 206 20.12 21.12 -5.94
N VAL A 207 19.54 22.32 -5.96
CA VAL A 207 18.27 22.57 -6.66
C VAL A 207 18.52 22.57 -8.15
N LYS A 208 17.81 21.71 -8.89
CA LYS A 208 17.91 21.66 -10.35
C LYS A 208 16.60 22.00 -11.03
N MET A 209 16.70 22.86 -12.04
CA MET A 209 15.63 23.16 -12.99
C MET A 209 15.97 22.52 -14.33
N ILE A 210 15.08 21.66 -14.83
CA ILE A 210 15.23 20.94 -16.08
C ILE A 210 14.15 21.40 -17.03
N GLY A 211 14.55 21.88 -18.20
CA GLY A 211 13.63 22.31 -19.24
C GLY A 211 13.43 21.21 -20.27
N ILE A 212 12.21 20.72 -20.43
CA ILE A 212 11.83 19.82 -21.53
C ILE A 212 11.11 20.67 -22.57
N TRP A 213 11.55 20.63 -23.82
CA TRP A 213 10.83 21.30 -24.90
C TRP A 213 10.61 20.39 -26.10
N GLY A 214 9.52 20.62 -26.82
CA GLY A 214 9.14 19.82 -27.97
C GLY A 214 7.94 20.41 -28.72
N PRO A 215 7.44 19.73 -29.76
CA PRO A 215 6.36 20.23 -30.61
C PRO A 215 5.01 20.39 -29.90
N ALA A 216 4.82 19.75 -28.73
CA ALA A 216 3.67 19.93 -27.83
C ALA A 216 4.15 20.34 -26.43
N GLY A 217 3.42 21.23 -25.75
CA GLY A 217 3.83 21.82 -24.47
C GLY A 217 3.05 23.10 -24.11
N ILE A 218 3.41 23.74 -23.00
CA ILE A 218 2.81 25.01 -22.57
C ILE A 218 3.32 26.16 -23.45
N ASP A 219 2.39 27.00 -23.91
CA ASP A 219 2.64 28.15 -24.80
C ASP A 219 2.71 29.49 -24.05
N ASP A 220 2.30 29.50 -22.78
CA ASP A 220 2.10 30.73 -22.01
C ASP A 220 3.32 31.06 -21.14
N LEU A 221 3.90 32.24 -21.38
CA LEU A 221 5.14 32.74 -20.81
C LEU A 221 4.92 33.26 -19.38
N GLU A 222 3.73 33.81 -19.09
CA GLU A 222 3.38 34.39 -17.79
C GLU A 222 3.30 33.31 -16.70
N GLN A 223 2.83 32.10 -17.05
CA GLN A 223 2.74 30.98 -16.10
C GLN A 223 4.12 30.47 -15.67
N LEU A 224 5.13 30.57 -16.53
CA LEU A 224 6.49 30.16 -16.16
C LEU A 224 7.21 31.20 -15.30
N GLU A 225 6.99 32.49 -15.57
CA GLU A 225 7.53 33.58 -14.75
C GLU A 225 7.06 33.49 -13.29
N VAL A 226 5.85 32.97 -13.05
CA VAL A 226 5.30 32.77 -11.70
C VAL A 226 5.87 31.51 -11.01
N LEU A 227 6.27 30.47 -11.76
CA LEU A 227 6.63 29.17 -11.19
C LEU A 227 8.14 28.91 -11.09
N ALA A 228 8.97 29.57 -11.90
CA ALA A 228 10.40 29.26 -12.05
C ALA A 228 11.33 30.48 -11.95
N LYS A 229 10.89 31.56 -11.30
CA LYS A 229 11.63 32.84 -11.26
C LYS A 229 13.00 32.73 -10.59
N GLU A 230 13.10 32.01 -9.47
CA GLU A 230 14.38 31.79 -8.78
C GLU A 230 14.48 30.38 -8.17
N PRO A 231 15.62 29.69 -8.34
CA PRO A 231 15.92 28.44 -7.63
C PRO A 231 15.92 28.56 -6.10
N SER A 232 16.10 29.77 -5.57
CA SER A 232 16.13 30.10 -4.14
C SER A 232 14.80 29.80 -3.42
N TRP A 233 13.70 29.67 -4.16
CA TRP A 233 12.39 29.32 -3.62
C TRP A 233 12.27 27.86 -3.19
N PHE A 234 13.19 27.02 -3.67
CA PHE A 234 13.14 25.58 -3.47
C PHE A 234 14.23 25.14 -2.49
N GLY A 235 13.87 24.22 -1.59
CA GLY A 235 14.81 23.66 -0.63
C GLY A 235 15.86 22.77 -1.32
N PRO A 236 17.00 22.49 -0.66
CA PRO A 236 18.00 21.54 -1.14
C PRO A 236 17.37 20.21 -1.60
N GLY A 237 17.90 19.65 -2.69
CA GLY A 237 17.43 18.40 -3.29
C GLY A 237 16.20 18.53 -4.21
N SER A 238 15.64 19.74 -4.36
CA SER A 238 14.47 19.95 -5.21
C SER A 238 14.78 19.73 -6.70
N ARG A 239 13.80 19.17 -7.43
CA ARG A 239 13.83 18.95 -8.88
C ARG A 239 12.62 19.58 -9.53
N ILE A 240 12.83 20.58 -10.35
CA ILE A 240 11.79 21.32 -11.04
C ILE A 240 11.87 20.94 -12.51
N ILE A 241 10.79 20.40 -13.06
CA ILE A 241 10.69 20.08 -14.49
C ILE A 241 9.73 21.07 -15.14
N VAL A 242 10.21 21.78 -16.15
CA VAL A 242 9.45 22.75 -16.93
C VAL A 242 9.25 22.18 -18.33
N THR A 243 8.00 22.05 -18.78
CA THR A 243 7.68 21.64 -20.15
C THR A 243 7.19 22.82 -20.98
N THR A 244 7.70 23.03 -22.19
CA THR A 244 7.26 24.14 -23.07
C THR A 244 7.41 23.83 -24.55
N LYS A 245 6.66 24.51 -25.42
CA LYS A 245 6.91 24.46 -26.88
C LYS A 245 8.11 25.29 -27.31
N HIS A 246 8.55 26.24 -26.48
CA HIS A 246 9.49 27.28 -26.91
C HIS A 246 10.78 27.23 -26.12
N LYS A 247 11.86 26.69 -26.72
CA LYS A 247 13.21 26.68 -26.13
C LYS A 247 13.67 28.05 -25.61
N LYS A 248 13.28 29.13 -26.31
CA LYS A 248 13.65 30.51 -25.94
C LYS A 248 13.18 30.88 -24.52
N ILE A 249 12.04 30.34 -24.09
CA ILE A 249 11.48 30.58 -22.77
C ILE A 249 12.41 30.01 -21.69
N LEU A 250 12.90 28.78 -21.88
CA LEU A 250 13.83 28.13 -20.95
C LEU A 250 15.15 28.90 -20.84
N ASN A 251 15.69 29.34 -21.98
CA ASN A 251 16.93 30.12 -22.02
C ASN A 251 16.78 31.48 -21.32
N ALA A 252 15.65 32.16 -21.50
CA ALA A 252 15.38 33.46 -20.88
C ALA A 252 15.38 33.38 -19.33
N HIS A 253 15.01 32.22 -18.78
CA HIS A 253 14.97 31.94 -17.35
C HIS A 253 16.25 31.28 -16.83
N GLY A 254 17.33 31.24 -17.63
CA GLY A 254 18.62 30.71 -17.20
C GLY A 254 18.63 29.19 -16.95
N ILE A 255 17.63 28.45 -17.44
CA ILE A 255 17.57 26.99 -17.35
C ILE A 255 18.65 26.42 -18.28
N LYS A 256 19.65 25.76 -17.72
CA LYS A 256 20.80 25.22 -18.47
C LYS A 256 20.59 23.77 -18.91
N ASP A 257 19.96 22.97 -18.06
CA ASP A 257 19.70 21.56 -18.31
C ASP A 257 18.43 21.43 -19.17
N ILE A 258 18.60 21.45 -20.49
CA ILE A 258 17.49 21.42 -21.46
C ILE A 258 17.49 20.11 -22.24
N TYR A 259 16.35 19.41 -22.24
CA TYR A 259 16.09 18.23 -23.03
C TYR A 259 15.10 18.52 -24.17
N HIS A 260 15.47 18.14 -25.40
CA HIS A 260 14.56 18.20 -26.55
C HIS A 260 13.84 16.86 -26.72
N VAL A 261 12.52 16.90 -26.79
CA VAL A 261 11.68 15.77 -27.19
C VAL A 261 11.33 15.97 -28.66
N ASP A 262 12.03 15.21 -29.50
CA ASP A 262 11.76 15.11 -30.93
C ASP A 262 10.48 14.27 -31.20
N PHE A 263 10.01 14.30 -32.44
CA PHE A 263 8.99 13.36 -32.89
C PHE A 263 9.48 11.91 -32.80
N PRO A 264 8.57 10.94 -32.57
CA PRO A 264 8.93 9.52 -32.62
C PRO A 264 9.49 9.12 -33.99
N SER A 265 10.32 8.08 -34.03
CA SER A 265 10.79 7.49 -35.29
C SER A 265 9.61 6.97 -36.12
N ILE A 266 9.84 6.67 -37.41
CA ILE A 266 8.77 6.10 -38.25
C ILE A 266 8.28 4.77 -37.68
N GLU A 267 9.19 3.92 -37.20
CA GLU A 267 8.87 2.65 -36.57
C GLU A 267 8.05 2.85 -35.29
N GLU A 268 8.50 3.76 -34.41
CA GLU A 268 7.78 4.09 -33.17
C GLU A 268 6.41 4.70 -33.45
N ALA A 269 6.31 5.60 -34.43
CA ALA A 269 5.05 6.23 -34.84
C ALA A 269 4.06 5.21 -35.43
N LEU A 270 4.55 4.26 -36.24
CA LEU A 270 3.75 3.16 -36.76
C LEU A 270 3.27 2.24 -35.63
N GLU A 271 4.12 1.93 -34.66
CA GLU A 271 3.75 1.11 -33.50
C GLU A 271 2.69 1.82 -32.64
N ILE A 272 2.87 3.11 -32.33
CA ILE A 272 1.88 3.93 -31.62
C ILE A 272 0.53 3.92 -32.38
N LEU A 273 0.56 4.13 -33.70
CA LEU A 273 -0.64 4.10 -34.54
C LEU A 273 -1.34 2.74 -34.50
N CYS A 274 -0.58 1.64 -34.58
CA CYS A 274 -1.11 0.27 -34.50
C CYS A 274 -1.75 -0.01 -33.14
N LEU A 275 -1.08 0.34 -32.03
CA LEU A 275 -1.60 0.15 -30.68
C LEU A 275 -2.92 0.92 -30.48
N SER A 276 -2.96 2.19 -30.91
CA SER A 276 -4.18 3.01 -30.83
C SER A 276 -5.32 2.47 -31.70
N ALA A 277 -5.03 2.02 -32.93
CA ALA A 277 -6.04 1.46 -33.82
C ALA A 277 -6.62 0.14 -33.28
N ILE A 278 -5.79 -0.72 -32.69
CA ILE A 278 -6.20 -1.98 -32.06
C ILE A 278 -7.11 -1.71 -30.84
N GLU A 279 -6.75 -0.74 -30.00
CA GLU A 279 -7.57 -0.36 -28.84
C GLU A 279 -8.97 0.12 -29.27
N ILE A 280 -9.04 0.97 -30.30
CA ILE A 280 -10.31 1.46 -30.87
C ILE A 280 -11.14 0.31 -31.48
N LEU A 281 -10.50 -0.64 -32.15
CA LEU A 281 -11.15 -1.84 -32.70
C LEU A 281 -11.69 -2.75 -31.59
N CYS A 282 -10.93 -2.99 -30.52
CA CYS A 282 -11.40 -3.77 -29.36
C CYS A 282 -12.61 -3.12 -28.67
N LEU A 283 -12.60 -1.80 -28.50
CA LEU A 283 -13.72 -1.04 -27.91
C LEU A 283 -14.98 -1.07 -28.78
N SER A 284 -14.84 -1.02 -30.11
CA SER A 284 -15.97 -1.03 -31.05
C SER A 284 -16.61 -2.40 -31.24
N ILE A 285 -15.87 -3.48 -30.96
CA ILE A 285 -16.35 -4.87 -31.10
C ILE A 285 -16.83 -5.45 -29.74
N GLY A 286 -16.67 -4.71 -28.64
CA GLY A 286 -17.20 -5.08 -27.32
C GLY A 286 -16.43 -6.21 -26.62
N TRP A 287 -15.13 -6.37 -26.91
CA TRP A 287 -14.27 -7.30 -26.19
C TRP A 287 -13.62 -6.60 -24.99
N PHE A 288 -14.36 -6.54 -23.88
CA PHE A 288 -13.85 -6.35 -22.51
C PHE A 288 -14.76 -7.08 -21.52
#